data_AF-A0A2T2P6R5-F1
#
_entry.id   AF-A0A2T2P6R5-F1
#
_cell.length_a   1.000
_cell.length_b   1.000
_cell.length_c   1.000
_cell.angle_alpha   90.00
_cell.angle_beta   90.00
_cell.angle_gamma   90.00
#
_symmetry.space_group_name_H-M   'P 1'
#
loop_
_entity.id
_entity.type
_entity.pdbx_description
1 polymer ?
#
loop_
_entity_poly.entity_id
_entity_poly.type
_entity_poly.pdbx_seq_one_letter_code
_entity_poly.pdbx_strand_id
1 'polypeptide(L)'
;MSDHSQQCRRIREELARDPDCKLGFVIYRLTYTDDAQWARFMDHLNTRVRLHLESIGDGDIFPHIDWDVQEDPVLFAEPEDRVIREHFKEYIRQADRDNGSPRYMACVNVMQTHVESVLEGPGPEKFDAFASGFVELLSQDEEEGYAMVGLSYLFPRVYSLMSAMGWYSIVKDKDREEIFAE
;
A
#
# COMPACT_ATOMS: atom_id res chain seq x y z
N MET A 1 -16.39 20.95 -0.46
CA MET A 1 -15.36 20.13 0.22
C MET A 1 -14.72 19.26 -0.85
N SER A 2 -13.41 19.36 -1.07
CA SER A 2 -12.73 18.55 -2.08
C SER A 2 -12.69 17.07 -1.65
N ASP A 3 -12.66 16.16 -2.61
CA ASP A 3 -12.60 14.70 -2.42
C ASP A 3 -11.46 14.26 -1.47
N HIS A 4 -10.31 14.95 -1.53
CA HIS A 4 -9.18 14.75 -0.63
C HIS A 4 -9.52 14.95 0.86
N SER A 5 -10.40 15.92 1.19
CA SER A 5 -10.81 16.16 2.58
C SER A 5 -11.62 15.00 3.19
N GLN A 6 -12.21 14.14 2.36
CA GLN A 6 -12.95 12.96 2.83
C GLN A 6 -12.04 11.77 3.15
N GLN A 7 -10.90 11.64 2.46
CA GLN A 7 -9.98 10.50 2.63
C GLN A 7 -9.31 10.53 4.01
N CYS A 8 -8.68 11.65 4.36
CA CYS A 8 -7.99 11.81 5.65
C CYS A 8 -8.96 11.88 6.84
N ARG A 9 -10.23 12.24 6.62
CA ARG A 9 -11.26 12.22 7.68
C ARG A 9 -11.42 10.83 8.28
N ARG A 10 -11.51 9.78 7.45
CA ARG A 10 -11.70 8.40 7.94
C ARG A 10 -10.48 7.90 8.70
N ILE A 11 -9.29 8.22 8.20
CA ILE A 11 -8.03 7.90 8.87
C ILE A 11 -8.00 8.55 10.27
N ARG A 12 -8.44 9.81 10.39
CA ARG A 12 -8.56 10.46 11.71
C ARG A 12 -9.63 9.82 12.60
N GLU A 13 -10.73 9.35 12.03
CA GLU A 13 -11.73 8.61 12.80
C GLU A 13 -11.17 7.26 13.30
N GLU A 14 -10.28 6.61 12.55
CA GLU A 14 -9.53 5.42 12.98
C GLU A 14 -8.59 5.77 14.15
N LEU A 15 -7.74 6.79 13.98
CA LEU A 15 -6.82 7.28 15.01
C LEU A 15 -7.55 7.77 16.28
N ALA A 16 -8.75 8.34 16.15
CA ALA A 16 -9.54 8.77 17.29
C ALA A 16 -10.10 7.60 18.10
N ARG A 17 -10.40 6.46 17.45
CA ARG A 17 -10.86 5.24 18.12
C ARG A 17 -9.69 4.46 18.74
N ASP A 18 -8.54 4.48 18.07
CA ASP A 18 -7.33 3.81 18.52
C ASP A 18 -6.10 4.68 18.20
N PRO A 19 -5.66 5.55 19.13
CA PRO A 19 -4.52 6.45 18.92
C PRO A 19 -3.19 5.73 18.70
N ASP A 20 -3.09 4.47 19.13
CA ASP A 20 -1.90 3.64 18.98
C ASP A 20 -1.95 2.80 17.69
N CYS A 21 -3.01 2.91 16.87
CA CYS A 21 -3.11 2.14 15.65
C CYS A 21 -1.99 2.51 14.67
N LYS A 22 -1.49 1.49 13.97
CA LYS A 22 -0.42 1.62 13.00
C LYS A 22 -1.03 1.76 11.61
N LEU A 23 -0.89 2.93 11.00
CA LEU A 23 -1.42 3.19 9.66
C LEU A 23 -0.47 2.68 8.58
N GLY A 24 -0.96 2.53 7.35
CA GLY A 24 -0.17 2.01 6.23
C GLY A 24 -0.36 0.50 6.03
N PHE A 25 0.50 -0.09 5.21
CA PHE A 25 0.42 -1.50 4.82
C PHE A 25 1.66 -2.25 5.31
N VAL A 26 1.50 -3.56 5.51
CA VAL A 26 2.63 -4.49 5.63
C VAL A 26 3.31 -4.58 4.26
N ILE A 27 4.63 -4.45 4.22
CA ILE A 27 5.42 -4.50 2.99
C ILE A 27 6.28 -5.76 2.99
N TYR A 28 6.10 -6.62 2.01
CA TYR A 28 7.02 -7.71 1.75
C TYR A 28 8.13 -7.25 0.82
N ARG A 29 9.35 -7.23 1.33
CA ARG A 29 10.54 -7.01 0.52
C ARG A 29 10.87 -8.31 -0.20
N LEU A 30 10.71 -8.32 -1.52
CA LEU A 30 10.94 -9.50 -2.38
C LEU A 30 12.12 -9.28 -3.33
N THR A 31 12.98 -8.31 -3.01
CA THR A 31 14.22 -8.03 -3.75
C THR A 31 15.39 -7.81 -2.81
N TYR A 32 16.48 -8.52 -3.10
CA TYR A 32 17.67 -8.60 -2.24
C TYR A 32 18.98 -8.35 -2.99
N THR A 33 18.89 -7.86 -4.24
CA THR A 33 20.06 -7.65 -5.10
C THR A 33 20.83 -6.37 -4.75
N ASP A 34 20.14 -5.34 -4.24
CA ASP A 34 20.73 -4.04 -3.93
C ASP A 34 20.00 -3.33 -2.77
N ASP A 35 20.62 -3.36 -1.58
CA ASP A 35 20.11 -2.67 -0.38
C ASP A 35 20.08 -1.15 -0.52
N ALA A 36 20.95 -0.56 -1.34
CA ALA A 36 20.97 0.88 -1.55
C ALA A 36 19.78 1.33 -2.42
N GLN A 37 19.42 0.54 -3.43
CA GLN A 37 18.18 0.76 -4.18
C GLN A 37 16.94 0.57 -3.31
N TRP A 38 16.91 -0.46 -2.47
CA TRP A 38 15.83 -0.66 -1.51
C TRP A 38 15.68 0.52 -0.56
N ALA A 39 16.77 1.02 0.02
CA ALA A 39 16.76 2.18 0.91
C ALA A 39 16.23 3.44 0.18
N ARG A 40 16.63 3.65 -1.08
CA ARG A 40 16.10 4.75 -1.92
C ARG A 40 14.61 4.59 -2.21
N PHE A 41 14.13 3.37 -2.47
CA PHE A 41 12.71 3.11 -2.67
C PHE A 41 11.89 3.46 -1.41
N MET A 42 12.35 3.04 -0.22
CA MET A 42 11.69 3.36 1.04
C MET A 42 11.72 4.86 1.37
N ASP A 43 12.83 5.55 1.07
CA ASP A 43 12.91 7.00 1.18
C ASP A 43 11.93 7.69 0.22
N HIS A 44 11.80 7.17 -1.00
CA HIS A 44 10.89 7.70 -2.02
C HIS A 44 9.43 7.57 -1.61
N LEU A 45 9.03 6.39 -1.11
CA LEU A 45 7.70 6.14 -0.55
C LEU A 45 7.40 7.11 0.61
N ASN A 46 8.28 7.18 1.60
CA ASN A 46 8.07 8.02 2.78
C ASN A 46 8.01 9.51 2.42
N THR A 47 8.94 9.99 1.62
CA THR A 47 8.98 11.40 1.20
C THR A 47 7.72 11.78 0.42
N ARG A 48 7.27 10.91 -0.50
CA ARG A 48 6.07 11.18 -1.29
C ARG A 48 4.82 11.23 -0.42
N VAL A 49 4.63 10.26 0.49
CA VAL A 49 3.47 10.23 1.39
C VAL A 49 3.47 11.43 2.33
N ARG A 50 4.63 11.78 2.91
CA ARG A 50 4.79 12.96 3.76
C ARG A 50 4.42 14.25 3.02
N LEU A 51 5.04 14.51 1.87
CA LEU A 51 4.81 15.73 1.10
C LEU A 51 3.37 15.82 0.60
N HIS A 52 2.76 14.70 0.21
CA HIS A 52 1.36 14.69 -0.18
C HIS A 52 0.44 15.09 0.98
N LEU A 53 0.60 14.48 2.16
CA LEU A 53 -0.18 14.82 3.35
C LEU A 53 0.01 16.27 3.77
N GLU A 54 1.26 16.76 3.77
CA GLU A 54 1.58 18.17 4.04
C GLU A 54 0.87 19.11 3.05
N SER A 55 0.86 18.77 1.76
CA SER A 55 0.26 19.60 0.71
C SER A 55 -1.26 19.75 0.82
N ILE A 56 -1.93 18.77 1.43
CA ILE A 56 -3.39 18.79 1.65
C ILE A 56 -3.78 19.25 3.07
N GLY A 57 -2.80 19.61 3.91
CA GLY A 57 -3.03 20.07 5.29
C GLY A 57 -3.26 18.96 6.31
N ASP A 58 -2.91 17.71 5.97
CA ASP A 58 -3.11 16.52 6.79
C ASP A 58 -1.76 15.89 7.24
N GLY A 59 -0.70 16.70 7.32
CA GLY A 59 0.64 16.26 7.72
C GLY A 59 0.71 15.68 9.14
N ASP A 60 -0.28 15.96 9.99
CA ASP A 60 -0.45 15.37 11.33
C ASP A 60 -0.62 13.84 11.31
N ILE A 61 -1.04 13.27 10.18
CA ILE A 61 -1.22 11.82 10.03
C ILE A 61 0.10 11.10 9.83
N PHE A 62 1.10 11.74 9.21
CA PHE A 62 2.35 11.07 8.81
C PHE A 62 3.10 10.37 9.96
N PRO A 63 3.21 10.95 11.18
CA PRO A 63 3.84 10.28 12.31
C PRO A 63 3.21 8.96 12.75
N HIS A 64 1.97 8.67 12.33
CA HIS A 64 1.26 7.42 12.65
C HIS A 64 1.43 6.34 11.57
N ILE A 65 2.07 6.66 10.45
CA ILE A 65 2.34 5.70 9.38
C ILE A 65 3.53 4.83 9.79
N ASP A 66 3.34 3.53 9.59
CA ASP A 66 4.31 2.51 9.94
C ASP A 66 4.33 1.48 8.80
N TRP A 67 5.36 1.54 7.95
CA TRP A 67 5.55 0.52 6.93
C TRP A 67 6.21 -0.68 7.61
N ASP A 68 5.40 -1.66 8.03
CA ASP A 68 5.90 -2.88 8.64
C ASP A 68 6.52 -3.77 7.55
N VAL A 69 7.85 -3.68 7.43
CA VAL A 69 8.60 -4.42 6.41
C VAL A 69 8.89 -5.83 6.90
N GLN A 70 8.40 -6.80 6.15
CA GLN A 70 8.68 -8.23 6.32
C GLN A 70 9.74 -8.65 5.29
N GLU A 71 10.84 -9.23 5.77
CA GLU A 71 11.93 -9.72 4.93
C GLU A 71 12.42 -11.08 5.42
N ASP A 72 12.48 -12.05 4.50
CA ASP A 72 13.08 -13.36 4.71
C ASP A 72 13.61 -13.86 3.36
N PRO A 73 14.91 -13.66 3.07
CA PRO A 73 15.51 -14.05 1.80
C PRO A 73 15.49 -15.55 1.53
N VAL A 74 15.28 -16.38 2.55
CA VAL A 74 15.20 -17.84 2.41
C VAL A 74 13.77 -18.24 2.06
N LEU A 75 12.80 -17.73 2.82
CA LEU A 75 11.38 -18.04 2.59
C LEU A 75 10.86 -17.44 1.28
N PHE A 76 11.36 -16.25 0.90
CA PHE A 76 10.91 -15.51 -0.29
C PHE A 76 11.92 -15.54 -1.44
N ALA A 77 12.78 -16.56 -1.50
CA ALA A 77 13.73 -16.73 -2.61
C ALA A 77 13.01 -16.94 -3.97
N GLU A 78 11.88 -17.67 -3.93
CA GLU A 78 10.96 -17.86 -5.05
C GLU A 78 9.57 -17.39 -4.60
N PRO A 79 9.30 -16.07 -4.67
CA PRO A 79 8.12 -15.48 -4.06
C PRO A 79 6.86 -15.83 -4.86
N GLU A 80 6.13 -16.85 -4.39
CA GLU A 80 4.78 -17.15 -4.85
C GLU A 80 3.74 -16.44 -3.98
N ASP A 81 2.70 -15.88 -4.61
CA ASP A 81 1.55 -15.25 -3.91
C ASP A 81 0.99 -16.12 -2.80
N ARG A 82 0.93 -17.45 -3.02
CA ARG A 82 0.43 -18.42 -2.05
C ARG A 82 1.27 -18.41 -0.76
N VAL A 83 2.60 -18.42 -0.89
CA VAL A 83 3.54 -18.41 0.24
C VAL A 83 3.44 -17.09 1.00
N ILE A 84 3.42 -15.98 0.28
CA ILE A 84 3.31 -14.65 0.88
C ILE A 84 1.98 -14.50 1.62
N ARG A 85 0.87 -14.91 1.00
CA ARG A 85 -0.47 -14.85 1.60
C ARG A 85 -0.59 -15.75 2.83
N GLU A 86 0.00 -16.95 2.80
CA GLU A 86 0.05 -17.83 3.98
C GLU A 86 0.83 -17.18 5.14
N HIS A 87 2.00 -16.59 4.85
CA HIS A 87 2.77 -15.84 5.84
C HIS A 87 2.00 -14.62 6.36
N PHE A 88 1.33 -13.90 5.47
CA PHE A 88 0.57 -12.69 5.83
C PHE A 88 -0.62 -13.02 6.71
N LYS A 89 -1.34 -14.11 6.42
CA LYS A 89 -2.41 -14.62 7.30
C LYS A 89 -1.88 -14.98 8.68
N GLU A 90 -0.68 -15.54 8.77
CA GLU A 90 -0.08 -15.84 10.07
C GLU A 90 0.35 -14.57 10.82
N TYR A 91 0.95 -13.61 10.12
CA TYR A 91 1.22 -12.28 10.66
C TYR A 91 -0.06 -11.64 11.24
N ILE A 92 -1.18 -11.70 10.52
CA ILE A 92 -2.48 -11.17 10.98
C ILE A 92 -2.96 -11.91 12.24
N ARG A 93 -2.84 -13.25 12.30
CA ARG A 93 -3.24 -14.02 13.49
C ARG A 93 -2.41 -13.69 14.73
N GLN A 94 -1.15 -13.32 14.54
CA GLN A 94 -0.23 -12.94 15.60
C GLN A 94 -0.38 -11.47 16.00
N ALA A 95 -0.95 -10.64 15.13
CA ALA A 95 -1.30 -9.28 15.46
C ALA A 95 -2.41 -9.30 16.52
N ASP A 96 -2.16 -8.63 17.66
CA ASP A 96 -3.08 -8.55 18.81
C ASP A 96 -4.37 -7.74 18.49
N ARG A 97 -4.51 -7.26 17.25
CA ARG A 97 -5.57 -6.35 16.81
C ARG A 97 -5.90 -6.58 15.34
N ASP A 98 -6.97 -7.32 15.03
CA ASP A 98 -7.69 -7.15 13.77
C ASP A 98 -8.84 -6.16 14.01
N ASN A 99 -8.63 -4.90 13.63
CA ASN A 99 -9.60 -3.82 13.76
C ASN A 99 -10.32 -3.51 12.44
N GLY A 100 -10.19 -4.37 11.42
CA GLY A 100 -10.70 -4.10 10.08
C GLY A 100 -9.93 -2.99 9.34
N SER A 101 -8.69 -2.68 9.75
CA SER A 101 -7.80 -1.78 9.03
C SER A 101 -7.36 -2.38 7.68
N PRO A 102 -7.15 -1.56 6.63
CA PRO A 102 -6.53 -1.99 5.39
C PRO A 102 -5.20 -2.74 5.57
N ARG A 103 -4.46 -2.46 6.65
CA ARG A 103 -3.22 -3.16 7.01
C ARG A 103 -3.40 -4.67 7.06
N TYR A 104 -4.56 -5.14 7.50
CA TYR A 104 -4.87 -6.57 7.67
C TYR A 104 -5.69 -7.13 6.51
N MET A 105 -6.08 -6.30 5.53
CA MET A 105 -6.80 -6.73 4.33
C MET A 105 -5.86 -7.12 3.20
N ALA A 106 -4.75 -6.39 3.03
CA ALA A 106 -3.78 -6.64 1.98
C ALA A 106 -2.37 -6.24 2.42
N CYS A 107 -1.37 -6.81 1.75
CA CYS A 107 0.03 -6.45 1.90
C CYS A 107 0.60 -5.94 0.58
N VAL A 108 1.71 -5.20 0.65
CA VAL A 108 2.41 -4.68 -0.52
C VAL A 108 3.57 -5.60 -0.88
N ASN A 109 3.55 -6.17 -2.07
CA ASN A 109 4.66 -6.95 -2.60
C ASN A 109 5.63 -6.05 -3.37
N VAL A 110 6.90 -6.03 -2.96
CA VAL A 110 7.92 -5.21 -3.62
C VAL A 110 9.02 -6.08 -4.21
N MET A 111 8.85 -6.39 -5.49
CA MET A 111 9.86 -7.03 -6.33
C MET A 111 10.80 -5.98 -6.95
N GLN A 112 11.89 -6.44 -7.58
CA GLN A 112 12.89 -5.56 -8.19
C GLN A 112 12.28 -4.62 -9.25
N THR A 113 11.30 -5.09 -10.02
CA THR A 113 10.59 -4.28 -11.02
C THR A 113 9.85 -3.08 -10.40
N HIS A 114 9.28 -3.24 -9.21
CA HIS A 114 8.61 -2.16 -8.48
C HIS A 114 9.62 -1.10 -8.03
N VAL A 115 10.76 -1.54 -7.47
CA VAL A 115 11.88 -0.64 -7.09
C VAL A 115 12.35 0.17 -8.29
N GLU A 116 12.63 -0.48 -9.41
CA GLU A 116 13.08 0.18 -10.64
C GLU A 116 12.04 1.19 -11.15
N SER A 117 10.76 0.79 -11.26
CA SER A 117 9.70 1.67 -11.75
C SER A 117 9.58 2.96 -10.92
N VAL A 118 9.72 2.87 -9.60
CA VAL A 118 9.64 4.01 -8.69
C VAL A 118 10.86 4.91 -8.80
N LEU A 119 12.05 4.33 -8.90
CA LEU A 119 13.31 5.07 -8.95
C LEU A 119 13.59 5.71 -10.32
N GLU A 120 13.06 5.14 -11.40
CA GLU A 120 13.11 5.69 -12.76
C GLU A 120 12.01 6.73 -13.02
N GLY A 121 10.91 6.65 -12.29
CA GLY A 121 9.77 7.56 -12.39
C GLY A 121 10.06 8.99 -11.87
N PRO A 122 9.02 9.82 -11.72
CA PRO A 122 9.16 11.14 -11.13
C PRO A 122 9.77 11.07 -9.72
N GLY A 123 10.65 12.02 -9.39
CA GLY A 123 11.23 12.17 -8.06
C GLY A 123 10.18 12.19 -6.93
N PRO A 124 10.58 11.90 -5.69
CA PRO A 124 9.63 11.74 -4.58
C PRO A 124 8.88 13.03 -4.24
N GLU A 125 9.41 14.18 -4.63
CA GLU A 125 8.79 15.50 -4.50
C GLU A 125 7.66 15.78 -5.52
N LYS A 126 7.50 14.91 -6.52
CA LYS A 126 6.50 15.06 -7.57
C LYS A 126 5.41 14.01 -7.44
N PHE A 127 4.17 14.47 -7.51
CA PHE A 127 3.02 13.58 -7.61
C PHE A 127 3.04 12.90 -8.98
N ASP A 128 3.17 11.57 -8.99
CA ASP A 128 3.11 10.76 -10.21
C ASP A 128 1.66 10.40 -10.54
N ALA A 129 1.03 11.25 -11.34
CA ALA A 129 -0.36 11.11 -11.77
C ALA A 129 -0.58 9.98 -12.79
N PHE A 130 0.48 9.52 -13.45
CA PHE A 130 0.41 8.46 -14.46
C PHE A 130 0.75 7.08 -13.88
N ALA A 131 1.09 7.02 -12.58
CA ALA A 131 1.49 5.79 -11.91
C ALA A 131 2.66 5.10 -12.62
N SER A 132 3.64 5.87 -13.11
CA SER A 132 4.89 5.33 -13.66
C SER A 132 5.66 4.51 -12.63
N GLY A 133 5.66 4.92 -11.37
CA GLY A 133 6.09 4.11 -10.23
C GLY A 133 4.89 3.45 -9.54
N PHE A 134 4.91 2.13 -9.42
CA PHE A 134 3.81 1.34 -8.88
C PHE A 134 4.31 0.21 -7.98
N VAL A 135 3.37 -0.32 -7.19
CA VAL A 135 3.55 -1.51 -6.35
C VAL A 135 2.37 -2.45 -6.54
N GLU A 136 2.54 -3.70 -6.14
CA GLU A 136 1.48 -4.69 -6.11
C GLU A 136 0.89 -4.77 -4.69
N LEU A 137 -0.43 -4.62 -4.58
CA LEU A 137 -1.17 -5.02 -3.39
C LEU A 137 -1.66 -6.45 -3.58
N LEU A 138 -1.40 -7.32 -2.61
CA LEU A 138 -1.86 -8.69 -2.56
C LEU A 138 -2.92 -8.82 -1.46
N SER A 139 -4.13 -9.22 -1.83
CA SER A 139 -5.18 -9.46 -0.84
C SER A 139 -4.88 -10.69 0.02
N GLN A 140 -5.29 -10.64 1.29
CA GLN A 140 -5.34 -11.83 2.13
C GLN A 140 -6.31 -12.89 1.58
N ASP A 141 -7.32 -12.48 0.82
CA ASP A 141 -8.25 -13.40 0.16
C ASP A 141 -7.68 -13.81 -1.20
N GLU A 142 -7.67 -15.11 -1.45
CA GLU A 142 -7.15 -15.67 -2.69
C GLU A 142 -8.09 -15.43 -3.88
N GLU A 143 -9.39 -15.36 -3.64
CA GLU A 143 -10.38 -15.05 -4.68
C GLU A 143 -10.27 -13.59 -5.16
N GLU A 144 -9.79 -12.71 -4.28
CA GLU A 144 -9.58 -11.29 -4.55
C GLU A 144 -8.31 -10.99 -5.36
N GLY A 145 -7.29 -11.86 -5.26
CA GLY A 145 -6.05 -11.77 -6.03
C GLY A 145 -5.14 -10.60 -5.65
N TYR A 146 -4.61 -9.90 -6.65
CA TYR A 146 -3.72 -8.74 -6.49
C TYR A 146 -4.16 -7.57 -7.37
N ALA A 147 -3.69 -6.37 -7.03
CA ALA A 147 -3.93 -5.14 -7.78
C ALA A 147 -2.65 -4.29 -7.87
N MET A 148 -2.34 -3.78 -9.06
CA MET A 148 -1.27 -2.79 -9.22
C MET A 148 -1.77 -1.40 -8.85
N VAL A 149 -1.02 -0.72 -7.99
CA VAL A 149 -1.35 0.61 -7.48
C VAL A 149 -0.16 1.54 -7.65
N GLY A 150 -0.40 2.72 -8.24
CA GLY A 150 0.60 3.77 -8.32
C GLY A 150 1.02 4.23 -6.92
N LEU A 151 2.32 4.34 -6.68
CA LEU A 151 2.88 4.64 -5.35
C LEU A 151 2.30 5.94 -4.75
N SER A 152 2.01 6.95 -5.60
CA SER A 152 1.40 8.22 -5.20
C SER A 152 -0.03 8.11 -4.68
N TYR A 153 -0.71 7.01 -5.00
CA TYR A 153 -2.09 6.77 -4.61
C TYR A 153 -2.20 5.79 -3.43
N LEU A 154 -1.12 5.09 -3.07
CA LEU A 154 -1.10 4.08 -2.01
C LEU A 154 -1.62 4.64 -0.67
N PHE A 155 -1.18 5.85 -0.30
CA PHE A 155 -1.63 6.55 0.90
C PHE A 155 -1.78 8.05 0.64
N PRO A 156 -2.87 8.71 1.11
CA PRO A 156 -3.97 8.16 1.90
C PRO A 156 -5.09 7.54 1.07
N ARG A 157 -5.09 7.70 -0.27
CA ARG A 157 -6.25 7.38 -1.11
C ARG A 157 -6.65 5.90 -1.06
N VAL A 158 -5.75 5.00 -1.45
CA VAL A 158 -6.02 3.56 -1.51
C VAL A 158 -6.31 3.00 -0.12
N TYR A 159 -5.50 3.38 0.88
CA TYR A 159 -5.77 3.05 2.28
C TYR A 159 -7.19 3.47 2.70
N SER A 160 -7.59 4.72 2.45
CA SER A 160 -8.92 5.20 2.82
C SER A 160 -10.05 4.52 2.04
N LEU A 161 -9.85 4.17 0.76
CA LEU A 161 -10.86 3.47 -0.05
C LEU A 161 -11.09 2.06 0.46
N MET A 162 -10.00 1.32 0.76
CA MET A 162 -10.09 -0.02 1.33
C MET A 162 -10.75 0.00 2.72
N SER A 163 -10.39 0.96 3.57
CA SER A 163 -11.04 1.13 4.88
C SER A 163 -12.54 1.40 4.76
N ALA A 164 -12.95 2.04 3.65
CA ALA A 164 -14.33 2.44 3.42
C ALA A 164 -15.21 1.37 2.79
N MET A 165 -14.67 0.64 1.82
CA MET A 165 -15.44 -0.14 0.85
C MET A 165 -14.81 -1.53 0.59
N GLY A 166 -13.71 -1.87 1.26
CA GLY A 166 -12.98 -3.11 1.06
C GLY A 166 -12.21 -3.17 -0.26
N TRP A 167 -11.75 -4.37 -0.62
CA TRP A 167 -10.87 -4.64 -1.76
C TRP A 167 -11.43 -4.19 -3.11
N TYR A 168 -12.73 -4.39 -3.35
CA TYR A 168 -13.40 -4.03 -4.62
C TYR A 168 -13.34 -2.54 -4.96
N SER A 169 -12.96 -1.69 -4.01
CA SER A 169 -12.79 -0.25 -4.24
C SER A 169 -11.51 0.11 -5.00
N ILE A 170 -10.56 -0.81 -5.11
CA ILE A 170 -9.25 -0.58 -5.74
C ILE A 170 -8.97 -1.48 -6.95
N VAL A 171 -9.77 -2.53 -7.15
CA VAL A 171 -9.70 -3.36 -8.36
C VAL A 171 -10.56 -2.75 -9.46
N LYS A 172 -10.02 -2.65 -10.67
CA LYS A 172 -10.86 -2.44 -11.86
C LYS A 172 -11.54 -3.76 -12.20
N ASP A 173 -12.86 -3.76 -12.13
CA ASP A 173 -13.73 -4.84 -12.57
C ASP A 173 -13.29 -5.34 -13.95
N LYS A 174 -12.78 -6.58 -14.04
CA LYS A 174 -12.39 -7.18 -15.34
C LYS A 174 -13.62 -7.31 -16.26
N ASP A 175 -14.83 -7.36 -15.69
CA ASP A 175 -16.08 -7.54 -16.41
C ASP A 175 -16.70 -6.23 -16.94
N ARG A 176 -16.11 -5.06 -16.64
CA ARG A 176 -16.59 -3.77 -17.20
C ARG A 176 -16.05 -3.45 -18.59
N GLU A 177 -15.11 -4.23 -19.12
CA GLU A 177 -14.61 -4.05 -20.50
C GLU A 177 -15.50 -4.73 -21.57
N GLU A 178 -16.40 -5.64 -21.19
CA GLU A 178 -17.33 -6.28 -22.15
C GLU A 178 -18.62 -5.49 -22.41
N ILE A 179 -18.89 -4.39 -21.70
CA ILE A 179 -20.14 -3.60 -21.85
C ILE A 179 -20.01 -2.47 -22.90
N PHE A 180 -18.82 -2.24 -23.46
CA PHE A 180 -18.61 -1.25 -24.52
C PHE A 180 -18.04 -1.84 -25.82
N ALA A 181 -18.14 -3.15 -25.99
CA ALA A 181 -17.80 -3.84 -27.24
C ALA A 181 -19.07 -4.30 -27.98
N GLU A 182 -19.95 -3.35 -28.34
CA GLU A 182 -20.93 -3.51 -29.42
C GLU A 182 -21.02 -2.23 -30.27
#